data_AF-A0A537JH91-F1
#
_entry.id   AF-A0A537JH91-F1
#
_cell.length_a   1.000
_cell.length_b   1.000
_cell.length_c   1.000
_cell.angle_alpha   90.00
_cell.angle_beta   90.00
_cell.angle_gamma   90.00
#
_symmetry.space_group_name_H-M   'P 1'
#
loop_
_entity.id
_entity.type
_entity.pdbx_description
1 polymer ?
#
loop_
_entity_poly.entity_id
_entity_poly.type
_entity_poly.pdbx_seq_one_letter_code
_entity_poly.pdbx_strand_id
1 'polypeptide(L)'
;MIQNYTRLRVADNTGAREIMCIRVYGGSRRRYAGIGDVIVATVKQAIPNSGVKKGITDQQNPRGTRIFGPVARELREKQFMKIISLAPEVL
;
A
#
# COMPACT_ATOMS: atom_id res chain seq x y z
N MET A 1 9.59 2.36 9.41
CA MET A 1 9.25 1.18 10.24
C MET A 1 7.76 1.20 10.51
N ILE A 2 7.04 0.18 10.07
CA ILE A 2 5.58 0.06 10.19
C ILE A 2 5.27 -1.14 11.08
N GLN A 3 4.37 -0.98 12.05
CA GLN A 3 3.92 -2.05 12.94
C GLN A 3 2.40 -2.09 13.03
N ASN A 4 1.85 -3.09 13.72
CA ASN A 4 0.42 -3.15 14.00
C ASN A 4 -0.07 -1.83 14.62
N TYR A 5 -1.26 -1.40 14.20
CA TYR A 5 -1.93 -0.14 14.54
C TYR A 5 -1.27 1.15 14.02
N THR A 6 -0.19 1.06 13.23
CA THR A 6 0.36 2.23 12.52
C THR A 6 -0.63 2.76 11.50
N ARG A 7 -0.88 4.08 11.51
CA ARG A 7 -1.68 4.77 10.49
C ARG A 7 -0.79 5.25 9.35
N LEU A 8 -1.25 5.05 8.12
CA LEU A 8 -0.54 5.38 6.90
C LEU A 8 -1.47 6.10 5.94
N ARG A 9 -0.90 7.09 5.22
CA ARG A 9 -1.58 7.76 4.12
C ARG A 9 -1.52 6.87 2.89
N VAL A 10 -2.63 6.85 2.13
CA VAL A 10 -2.70 6.13 0.86
C VAL A 10 -2.26 7.06 -0.27
N ALA A 11 -1.41 6.54 -1.15
CA ALA A 11 -0.79 7.28 -2.24
C ALA A 11 -1.27 6.77 -3.62
N ASP A 12 -2.56 6.51 -3.74
CA ASP A 12 -3.18 6.13 -5.02
C ASP A 12 -4.61 6.67 -5.13
N ASN A 13 -5.21 6.51 -6.30
CA ASN A 13 -6.59 6.93 -6.57
C ASN A 13 -7.65 5.87 -6.22
N THR A 14 -7.38 4.93 -5.29
CA THR A 14 -8.41 3.95 -4.87
C THR A 14 -9.60 4.57 -4.16
N GLY A 15 -9.43 5.78 -3.62
CA GLY A 15 -10.42 6.48 -2.80
C GLY A 15 -10.18 6.32 -1.29
N ALA A 16 -9.27 5.45 -0.87
CA ALA A 16 -8.82 5.43 0.52
C ALA A 16 -7.88 6.63 0.78
N ARG A 17 -7.99 7.27 1.94
CA ARG A 17 -7.12 8.38 2.36
C ARG A 17 -6.15 7.95 3.46
N GLU A 18 -6.67 7.19 4.41
CA GLU A 18 -5.91 6.68 5.54
C GLU A 18 -6.24 5.21 5.80
N ILE A 19 -5.21 4.41 6.03
CA ILE A 19 -5.33 3.02 6.46
C ILE A 19 -4.62 2.79 7.79
N MET A 20 -5.04 1.76 8.51
CA MET A 20 -4.36 1.26 9.70
C MET A 20 -3.86 -0.15 9.45
N CYS A 21 -2.56 -0.38 9.69
CA CYS A 21 -1.97 -1.71 9.66
C CYS A 21 -2.57 -2.59 10.75
N ILE A 22 -3.07 -3.76 10.38
CA ILE A 22 -3.58 -4.79 11.32
C ILE A 22 -2.56 -5.92 11.48
N ARG A 23 -1.82 -6.22 10.40
CA ARG A 23 -0.83 -7.30 10.40
C ARG A 23 0.23 -7.06 9.35
N VAL A 24 1.48 -7.36 9.70
CA VAL A 24 2.59 -7.45 8.73
C VAL A 24 2.63 -8.88 8.15
N TYR A 25 2.66 -9.01 6.81
CA TYR A 25 2.82 -10.31 6.14
C TYR A 25 4.29 -10.77 6.16
N GLY A 26 4.54 -12.08 6.08
CA GLY A 26 5.90 -12.63 5.99
C GLY A 26 6.41 -13.44 7.20
N GLY A 27 5.51 -14.09 7.94
CA GLY A 27 5.84 -15.07 9.00
C GLY A 27 5.37 -14.67 10.41
N SER A 28 5.36 -15.64 11.35
CA SER A 28 4.82 -15.46 12.70
C SER A 28 5.64 -14.55 13.62
N ARG A 29 6.94 -14.40 13.34
CA ARG A 29 7.86 -13.56 14.14
C ARG A 29 8.07 -12.16 13.59
N ARG A 30 7.47 -11.81 12.44
CA ARG A 30 7.70 -10.51 11.81
C ARG A 30 6.87 -9.44 12.51
N ARG A 31 7.56 -8.50 13.17
CA ARG A 31 6.94 -7.40 13.94
C ARG A 31 6.87 -6.08 13.18
N TYR A 32 7.73 -5.91 12.18
CA TYR A 32 7.92 -4.64 11.48
C TYR A 32 7.94 -4.84 9.96
N ALA A 33 7.41 -3.83 9.26
CA ALA A 33 7.46 -3.69 7.82
C ALA A 33 8.34 -2.49 7.42
N GLY A 34 9.10 -2.67 6.35
CA GLY A 34 9.86 -1.67 5.62
C GLY A 34 9.31 -1.43 4.22
N ILE A 35 10.11 -0.80 3.36
CA ILE A 35 9.77 -0.55 1.96
C ILE A 35 9.62 -1.90 1.23
N GLY A 36 8.54 -2.03 0.45
CA GLY A 36 8.25 -3.24 -0.33
C GLY A 36 7.67 -4.42 0.46
N ASP A 37 7.47 -4.29 1.78
CA ASP A 37 6.74 -5.28 2.56
C ASP A 37 5.23 -5.13 2.39
N VAL A 38 4.52 -6.26 2.40
CA VAL A 38 3.05 -6.29 2.32
C VAL A 38 2.45 -6.27 3.73
N ILE A 39 1.38 -5.52 3.92
CA ILE A 39 0.61 -5.46 5.16
C ILE A 39 -0.87 -5.73 4.90
N VAL A 40 -1.55 -6.32 5.89
CA VAL A 40 -3.02 -6.28 5.97
C VAL A 40 -3.41 -4.98 6.65
N ALA A 41 -4.30 -4.24 6.02
CA ALA A 41 -4.75 -2.95 6.55
C ALA A 41 -6.28 -2.80 6.47
N THR A 42 -6.80 -1.94 7.35
CA THR A 42 -8.19 -1.51 7.33
C THR A 42 -8.26 -0.04 6.95
N VAL A 43 -9.24 0.34 6.11
CA VAL A 43 -9.47 1.73 5.75
C VAL A 43 -10.06 2.47 6.94
N LYS A 44 -9.48 3.61 7.31
CA LYS A 44 -9.93 4.48 8.41
C LYS A 44 -10.59 5.75 7.91
N GLN A 45 -10.15 6.25 6.75
CA GLN A 45 -10.78 7.38 6.08
C GLN A 45 -10.79 7.13 4.57
N ALA A 46 -11.90 7.46 3.91
CA ALA A 46 -12.08 7.37 2.47
C ALA A 46 -12.69 8.66 1.93
N ILE A 47 -12.54 8.88 0.62
CA ILE A 47 -13.23 9.95 -0.11
C ILE A 47 -14.73 9.58 -0.17
N PRO A 48 -15.65 10.52 0.12
CA PRO A 48 -17.08 10.28 -0.04
C PRO A 48 -17.42 9.78 -1.44
N ASN A 49 -18.37 8.84 -1.53
CA ASN A 49 -18.82 8.24 -2.80
C ASN A 49 -17.72 7.52 -3.61
N SER A 50 -16.53 7.29 -3.04
CA SER A 50 -15.50 6.50 -3.71
C SER A 50 -15.82 5.01 -3.61
N GLY A 51 -15.62 4.28 -4.71
CA GLY A 51 -15.88 2.84 -4.83
C GLY A 51 -14.91 1.95 -4.04
N VAL A 52 -14.49 2.37 -2.85
CA VAL A 52 -13.58 1.62 -1.97
C VAL A 52 -14.32 0.38 -1.45
N LYS A 53 -14.34 -0.68 -2.25
CA LYS A 53 -14.80 -2.00 -1.78
C LYS A 53 -13.78 -2.55 -0.77
N LYS A 54 -14.22 -3.10 0.36
CA LYS A 54 -13.34 -3.80 1.33
C LYS A 54 -12.54 -4.90 0.62
N GLY A 55 -11.24 -4.98 0.88
CA GLY A 55 -10.34 -6.08 0.42
C GLY A 55 -9.34 -5.66 -0.67
N ILE A 56 -8.09 -6.12 -0.55
CA ILE A 56 -7.08 -6.05 -1.62
C ILE A 56 -7.36 -7.19 -2.60
N THR A 57 -7.25 -6.91 -3.90
CA THR A 57 -7.25 -7.93 -4.97
C THR A 57 -6.03 -8.83 -4.80
N ASP A 58 -6.23 -10.15 -4.81
CA ASP A 58 -5.29 -11.22 -4.41
C ASP A 58 -3.94 -11.33 -5.18
N GLN A 59 -3.51 -10.30 -5.92
CA GLN A 59 -2.51 -10.43 -7.00
C GLN A 59 -1.37 -9.40 -6.99
N GLN A 60 -1.05 -8.76 -5.84
CA GLN A 60 0.05 -7.77 -5.71
C GLN A 60 -0.03 -6.57 -6.69
N ASN A 61 -1.17 -6.39 -7.35
CA ASN A 61 -1.43 -5.31 -8.28
C ASN A 61 -2.13 -4.15 -7.56
N PRO A 62 -1.80 -2.90 -7.90
CA PRO A 62 -2.54 -1.76 -7.40
C PRO A 62 -3.99 -1.83 -7.89
N ARG A 63 -4.92 -1.53 -6.98
CA ARG A 63 -6.33 -1.35 -7.32
C ARG A 63 -6.57 0.00 -7.98
N GLY A 64 -5.81 1.02 -7.57
CA GLY A 64 -5.75 2.31 -8.23
C GLY A 64 -5.06 2.20 -9.58
N THR A 65 -5.40 3.12 -10.47
CA THR A 65 -4.78 3.28 -11.79
C THR A 65 -3.72 4.38 -11.83
N ARG A 66 -3.51 5.09 -10.71
CA ARG A 66 -2.52 6.16 -10.58
C ARG A 66 -1.87 6.13 -9.21
N ILE A 67 -0.55 6.31 -9.16
CA ILE A 67 0.24 6.47 -7.94
C ILE A 67 0.57 7.95 -7.75
N PHE A 68 0.55 8.40 -6.49
CA PHE A 68 0.84 9.78 -6.12
C PHE A 68 2.21 9.89 -5.46
N GLY A 69 3.02 10.86 -5.90
CA GLY A 69 4.34 11.13 -5.32
C GLY A 69 5.41 10.11 -5.73
N PRO A 70 6.67 10.34 -5.31
CA PRO A 70 7.78 9.47 -5.64
C PRO A 70 7.66 8.10 -4.96
N VAL A 71 8.20 7.08 -5.59
CA VAL A 71 8.32 5.73 -5.03
C VAL A 71 9.78 5.30 -4.95
N ALA A 72 10.11 4.38 -4.06
CA ALA A 72 11.48 3.94 -3.84
C ALA A 72 11.91 2.85 -4.85
N ARG A 73 13.17 2.86 -5.30
CA ARG A 73 13.73 1.92 -6.30
C ARG A 73 13.70 0.47 -5.85
N GLU A 74 13.74 0.20 -4.55
CA GLU A 74 13.70 -1.15 -3.95
C GLU A 74 12.41 -1.91 -4.32
N LEU A 75 11.36 -1.22 -4.73
CA LEU A 75 10.13 -1.85 -5.22
C LEU A 75 10.37 -2.72 -6.48
N ARG A 76 11.44 -2.46 -7.24
CA ARG A 76 11.80 -3.25 -8.42
C ARG A 76 12.24 -4.65 -8.04
N GLU A 77 13.05 -4.76 -6.99
CA GLU A 77 13.55 -6.05 -6.48
C GLU A 77 12.41 -6.90 -5.91
N LYS A 78 11.35 -6.26 -5.43
CA LYS A 78 10.15 -6.90 -4.92
C LYS A 78 9.07 -7.14 -5.98
N GLN A 79 9.41 -6.98 -7.27
CA GLN A 79 8.55 -7.27 -8.42
C GLN A 79 7.28 -6.41 -8.51
N PHE A 80 7.23 -5.24 -7.87
CA PHE A 80 6.10 -4.30 -7.97
C PHE A 80 6.18 -3.41 -9.23
N MET A 81 6.39 -4.02 -10.39
CA MET A 81 6.65 -3.32 -11.66
C MET A 81 5.52 -2.38 -12.08
N LYS A 82 4.26 -2.76 -11.82
CA LYS A 82 3.11 -1.92 -12.14
C LYS A 82 3.05 -0.64 -11.30
N ILE A 83 3.46 -0.69 -10.03
CA ILE A 83 3.52 0.49 -9.17
C ILE A 83 4.61 1.45 -9.67
N ILE A 84 5.78 0.92 -10.00
CA ILE A 84 6.91 1.69 -10.54
C ILE A 84 6.52 2.39 -11.84
N SER A 85 5.84 1.68 -12.75
CA SER A 85 5.39 2.22 -14.04
C SER A 85 4.37 3.36 -13.89
N LEU A 86 3.55 3.34 -12.84
CA LEU A 86 2.52 4.35 -12.59
C LEU A 86 3.01 5.56 -11.77
N ALA A 87 4.22 5.50 -11.22
CA ALA A 87 4.75 6.54 -10.36
C ALA A 87 5.36 7.70 -11.18
N PRO A 88 5.19 8.96 -10.73
CA PRO A 88 5.79 10.12 -11.40
C PRO A 88 7.32 10.16 -11.30
N GLU A 89 7.90 9.59 -10.24
CA GLU A 89 9.35 9.56 -10.00
C GLU A 89 9.75 8.32 -9.19
N VAL A 90 10.97 7.82 -9.41
CA VAL A 90 11.54 6.66 -8.70
C VAL A 90 12.89 7.04 -8.06
N LEU A 91 12.93 7.08 -6.73
CA LEU A 91 14.07 7.50 -5.91
C LEU A 91 14.93 6.33 -5.44
#